data_AF-A0A671DI14-F1
#
_entry.id   AF-A0A671DI14-F1
#
_cell.length_a   1.000
_cell.length_b   1.000
_cell.length_c   1.000
_cell.angle_alpha   90.00
_cell.angle_beta   90.00
_cell.angle_gamma   90.00
#
_symmetry.space_group_name_H-M   'P 1'
#
loop_
_entity.id
_entity.type
_entity.pdbx_description
1 polymer ?
#
loop_
_entity_poly.entity_id
_entity_poly.type
_entity_poly.pdbx_seq_one_letter_code
_entity_poly.pdbx_strand_id
1 'polypeptide(L)'
;MELPELDAVSDDAMDSFVEKFRSQSYRGRFHEDQWEEEFEKIPLFMKKTPSEIDPMENPDLACLQSIIFDEERSPEEQAKTYKDEGNDYFKEKDYKKAVISYTEGLKKKCADPDLNAVLYTNRAAAQYYLGNFRSALNDVTAARKLKPCHLKAIIRGALCHLELKNFAEAVNWCDKGLQIDAKEKKLLEMRVKADKLKRTEQRDLRKAKLKEQKERNQYKALLQSIKARNIRLVSEAAGEEEDSASEGLGELLLDGLSSENPYGARLSADDQGRLSWPVLFLYPEYAQSDFIATFHEDSRFIDHLMVMFVETPPWDLERKYCPDNLEVYFEDEDRAELYQVPPESTLLHALQHPRYFVKALTPAFLVCVGSSPFCRNYIQGRKVHQVK
;
A
#
# COMPACT_ATOMS: atom_id res chain seq x y z
N MET A 1 52.89 -20.14 18.26
CA MET A 1 53.34 -21.27 17.43
C MET A 1 52.17 -21.69 16.58
N GLU A 2 52.20 -21.61 15.26
CA GLU A 2 53.00 -20.90 14.27
C GLU A 2 52.26 -21.19 12.96
N LEU A 3 52.14 -20.18 12.11
CA LEU A 3 51.51 -20.30 10.80
C LEU A 3 52.32 -21.30 9.94
N PRO A 4 51.70 -22.17 9.13
CA PRO A 4 52.44 -23.04 8.22
C PRO A 4 53.10 -22.20 7.12
N GLU A 5 54.36 -22.50 6.84
CA GLU A 5 55.26 -21.80 5.94
C GLU A 5 54.74 -21.79 4.48
N LEU A 6 54.96 -20.65 3.81
CA LEU A 6 54.76 -20.45 2.38
C LEU A 6 55.79 -21.29 1.61
N ASP A 7 55.33 -22.41 1.05
CA ASP A 7 56.10 -23.17 0.06
C ASP A 7 56.40 -22.28 -1.15
N ALA A 8 57.68 -22.10 -1.42
CA ALA A 8 58.19 -21.39 -2.58
C ALA A 8 57.66 -22.04 -3.87
N VAL A 9 56.77 -21.33 -4.58
CA VAL A 9 56.47 -21.63 -5.98
C VAL A 9 57.76 -21.45 -6.75
N SER A 10 58.36 -22.55 -7.18
CA SER A 10 59.57 -22.56 -8.03
C SER A 10 59.42 -21.60 -9.20
N ASP A 11 60.45 -20.80 -9.49
CA ASP A 11 60.53 -19.92 -10.67
C ASP A 11 60.19 -20.69 -11.97
N ASP A 12 60.50 -21.99 -12.04
CA ASP A 12 60.15 -22.86 -13.18
C ASP A 12 58.63 -22.96 -13.42
N ALA A 13 57.82 -22.92 -12.35
CA ALA A 13 56.37 -22.98 -12.47
C ALA A 13 55.79 -21.66 -12.99
N MET A 14 56.42 -20.53 -12.64
CA MET A 14 56.07 -19.22 -13.16
C MET A 14 56.51 -19.08 -14.63
N ASP A 15 57.71 -19.55 -14.96
CA ASP A 15 58.23 -19.55 -16.33
C ASP A 15 57.40 -20.45 -17.25
N SER A 16 56.98 -21.63 -16.79
CA SER A 16 56.08 -22.51 -17.55
C SER A 16 54.69 -21.90 -17.77
N PHE A 17 54.19 -21.14 -16.78
CA PHE A 17 52.93 -20.40 -16.92
C PHE A 17 53.05 -19.25 -17.93
N VAL A 18 54.16 -18.51 -17.92
CA VAL A 18 54.44 -17.44 -18.89
C VAL A 18 54.66 -18.02 -20.30
N GLU A 19 55.31 -19.18 -20.44
CA GLU A 19 55.48 -19.88 -21.72
C GLU A 19 54.15 -20.30 -22.36
N LYS A 20 53.13 -20.65 -21.56
CA LYS A 20 51.77 -20.91 -22.08
C LYS A 20 51.15 -19.68 -22.75
N PHE A 21 51.45 -18.47 -22.28
CA PHE A 21 50.99 -17.23 -22.91
C PHE A 21 51.88 -16.81 -24.09
N ARG A 22 53.18 -17.13 -24.07
CA ARG A 22 54.08 -16.88 -25.21
C ARG A 22 53.78 -17.76 -26.42
N SER A 23 53.21 -18.96 -26.21
CA SER A 23 52.91 -19.93 -27.27
C SER A 23 51.52 -19.80 -27.90
N GLN A 24 50.57 -19.14 -27.24
CA GLN A 24 49.26 -18.82 -27.82
C GLN A 24 49.32 -17.46 -28.52
N SER A 25 49.70 -17.44 -29.79
CA SER A 25 49.48 -16.26 -30.63
C SER A 25 47.98 -15.94 -30.64
N TYR A 26 47.62 -14.69 -30.34
CA TYR A 26 46.24 -14.20 -30.39
C TYR A 26 45.62 -14.57 -31.75
N ARG A 27 44.51 -15.30 -31.75
CA ARG A 27 43.81 -15.67 -32.99
C ARG A 27 43.24 -14.39 -33.61
N GLY A 28 43.70 -14.02 -34.79
CA GLY A 28 43.37 -12.74 -35.43
C GLY A 28 44.35 -11.59 -35.13
N ARG A 29 45.57 -11.88 -34.66
CA ARG A 29 46.65 -10.89 -34.58
C ARG A 29 46.98 -10.36 -35.98
N PHE A 30 47.14 -9.05 -36.09
CA PHE A 30 47.62 -8.41 -37.31
C PHE A 30 48.98 -9.01 -37.73
N HIS A 31 49.14 -9.29 -39.01
CA HIS A 31 50.43 -9.74 -39.52
C HIS A 31 51.45 -8.60 -39.47
N GLU A 32 52.57 -8.76 -38.77
CA GLU A 32 53.58 -7.69 -38.57
C GLU A 32 54.15 -7.13 -39.88
N ASP A 33 54.07 -7.89 -40.98
CA ASP A 33 54.54 -7.45 -42.30
C ASP A 33 53.42 -6.81 -43.16
N GLN A 34 52.15 -7.00 -42.81
CA GLN A 34 50.97 -6.55 -43.59
C GLN A 34 49.98 -5.71 -42.75
N TRP A 35 50.37 -5.30 -41.55
CA TRP A 35 49.50 -4.60 -40.62
C TRP A 35 48.95 -3.30 -41.20
N GLU A 36 49.70 -2.60 -42.05
CA GLU A 36 49.25 -1.38 -42.71
C GLU A 36 48.06 -1.66 -43.64
N GLU A 37 48.09 -2.75 -44.41
CA GLU A 37 47.02 -3.13 -45.33
C GLU A 37 45.78 -3.64 -44.57
N GLU A 38 45.97 -4.34 -43.46
CA GLU A 38 44.88 -4.79 -42.60
C GLU A 38 44.23 -3.62 -41.83
N PHE A 39 45.01 -2.63 -41.40
CA PHE A 39 44.50 -1.39 -40.82
C PHE A 39 43.75 -0.55 -41.85
N GLU A 40 44.22 -0.49 -43.10
CA GLU A 40 43.53 0.24 -44.16
C GLU A 40 42.15 -0.35 -44.52
N LYS A 41 41.88 -1.62 -44.19
CA LYS A 41 40.55 -2.23 -44.30
C LYS A 41 39.60 -1.86 -43.15
N ILE A 42 40.13 -1.40 -42.02
CA ILE A 42 39.33 -1.00 -40.87
C ILE A 42 38.83 0.42 -41.11
N PRO A 43 37.51 0.67 -41.07
CA PRO A 43 36.93 1.99 -41.35
C PRO A 43 37.55 3.15 -40.56
N LEU A 44 37.97 2.90 -39.31
CA LEU A 44 38.57 3.90 -38.43
C LEU A 44 39.97 4.36 -38.87
N PHE A 45 40.72 3.52 -39.59
CA PHE A 45 42.12 3.76 -39.97
C PHE A 45 42.33 3.85 -41.49
N MET A 46 41.24 3.74 -42.26
CA MET A 46 41.26 3.83 -43.71
C MET A 46 41.64 5.25 -44.18
N LYS A 47 42.69 5.35 -45.01
CA LYS A 47 43.16 6.64 -45.54
C LYS A 47 42.33 7.17 -46.72
N LYS A 48 41.63 6.28 -47.44
CA LYS A 48 40.82 6.60 -48.62
C LYS A 48 39.57 5.74 -48.64
N THR A 49 38.39 6.35 -48.75
CA THR A 49 37.14 5.60 -48.89
C THR A 49 36.99 5.05 -50.32
N PRO A 50 36.52 3.80 -50.52
CA PRO A 50 36.17 3.28 -51.83
C PRO A 50 34.98 4.06 -52.40
N SER A 51 34.95 4.24 -53.72
CA SER A 51 33.88 4.98 -54.41
C SER A 51 32.54 4.25 -54.45
N GLU A 52 32.55 2.91 -54.37
CA GLU A 52 31.35 2.07 -54.22
C GLU A 52 31.63 1.03 -53.13
N ILE A 53 30.72 0.91 -52.17
CA ILE A 53 30.88 0.05 -50.99
C ILE A 53 29.99 -1.18 -51.20
N ASP A 54 30.60 -2.35 -51.42
CA ASP A 54 29.87 -3.62 -51.49
C ASP A 54 29.57 -4.12 -50.05
N PRO A 55 28.28 -4.28 -49.67
CA PRO A 55 27.89 -4.80 -48.36
C PRO A 55 28.40 -6.21 -48.04
N MET A 56 28.74 -7.02 -49.06
CA MET A 56 29.26 -8.38 -48.89
C MET A 56 30.76 -8.41 -48.60
N GLU A 57 31.53 -7.45 -49.13
CA GLU A 57 32.98 -7.39 -48.92
C GLU A 57 33.35 -6.59 -47.68
N ASN A 58 32.62 -5.51 -47.37
CA ASN A 58 32.93 -4.61 -46.24
C ASN A 58 31.66 -4.27 -45.43
N PRO A 59 31.17 -5.18 -44.58
CA PRO A 59 29.93 -4.98 -43.82
C PRO A 59 30.01 -3.80 -42.84
N ASP A 60 31.17 -3.56 -42.23
CA ASP A 60 31.36 -2.48 -41.27
C ASP A 60 31.32 -1.10 -41.94
N LEU A 61 31.91 -0.98 -43.13
CA LEU A 61 31.90 0.25 -43.91
C LEU A 61 30.49 0.54 -44.46
N ALA A 62 29.75 -0.49 -44.89
CA ALA A 62 28.36 -0.38 -45.30
C ALA A 62 27.43 0.00 -44.13
N CYS A 63 27.69 -0.52 -42.93
CA CYS A 63 26.99 -0.12 -41.71
C CYS A 63 27.23 1.35 -41.37
N LEU A 64 28.48 1.80 -41.33
CA LEU A 64 28.84 3.20 -41.11
C LEU A 64 28.26 4.12 -42.17
N GLN A 65 28.29 3.71 -43.43
CA GLN A 65 27.64 4.41 -44.52
C GLN A 65 26.14 4.56 -44.24
N SER A 66 25.44 3.48 -43.90
CA SER A 66 24.00 3.55 -43.58
C SER A 66 23.69 4.50 -42.42
N ILE A 67 24.55 4.56 -41.39
CA ILE A 67 24.43 5.47 -40.25
C ILE A 67 24.62 6.94 -40.68
N ILE A 68 25.65 7.23 -41.49
CA ILE A 68 25.95 8.57 -41.99
C ILE A 68 24.83 9.07 -42.91
N PHE A 69 24.36 8.23 -43.84
CA PHE A 69 23.25 8.57 -44.72
C PHE A 69 21.92 8.70 -43.96
N ASP A 70 21.76 8.04 -42.81
CA ASP A 70 20.60 8.25 -41.94
C ASP A 70 20.61 9.63 -41.26
N GLU A 71 21.79 10.19 -40.95
CA GLU A 71 21.91 11.56 -40.42
C GLU A 71 21.60 12.63 -41.48
N GLU A 72 21.89 12.35 -42.76
CA GLU A 72 21.60 13.23 -43.91
C GLU A 72 20.12 13.18 -44.36
N ARG A 73 19.35 12.17 -43.95
CA ARG A 73 17.91 12.06 -44.27
C ARG A 73 17.10 13.15 -43.58
N SER A 74 15.99 13.55 -44.22
CA SER A 74 15.08 14.52 -43.60
C SER A 74 14.56 14.01 -42.25
N PRO A 75 14.36 14.87 -41.24
CA PRO A 75 13.75 14.48 -39.97
C PRO A 75 12.41 13.73 -40.11
N GLU A 76 11.62 13.99 -41.17
CA GLU A 76 10.40 13.22 -41.45
C GLU A 76 10.68 11.77 -41.84
N GLU A 77 11.72 11.53 -42.64
CA GLU A 77 12.09 10.19 -43.11
C GLU A 77 12.68 9.38 -41.97
N GLN A 78 13.57 9.97 -41.17
CA GLN A 78 14.08 9.34 -39.96
C GLN A 78 12.94 8.96 -39.00
N ALA A 79 11.98 9.87 -38.77
CA ALA A 79 10.81 9.59 -37.93
C ALA A 79 9.91 8.47 -38.51
N LYS A 80 9.81 8.33 -39.83
CA LYS A 80 9.10 7.22 -40.48
C LYS A 80 9.83 5.90 -40.29
N THR A 81 11.15 5.85 -40.43
CA THR A 81 11.97 4.65 -40.17
C THR A 81 11.74 4.15 -38.75
N TYR A 82 11.88 5.01 -37.74
CA TYR A 82 11.62 4.63 -36.34
C TYR A 82 10.17 4.21 -36.07
N LYS A 83 9.20 4.82 -36.79
CA LYS A 83 7.79 4.41 -36.72
C LYS A 83 7.62 2.99 -37.26
N ASP A 84 8.28 2.64 -38.35
CA ASP A 84 8.20 1.30 -38.95
C ASP A 84 8.94 0.25 -38.11
N GLU A 85 10.14 0.55 -37.60
CA GLU A 85 10.84 -0.29 -36.61
C GLU A 85 10.00 -0.55 -35.36
N GLY A 86 9.40 0.51 -34.80
CA GLY A 86 8.52 0.38 -33.64
C GLY A 86 7.31 -0.49 -33.94
N ASN A 87 6.77 -0.46 -35.17
CA ASN A 87 5.67 -1.33 -35.58
C ASN A 87 6.10 -2.79 -35.66
N ASP A 88 7.33 -3.07 -36.08
CA ASP A 88 7.85 -4.42 -36.15
C ASP A 88 8.07 -5.01 -34.76
N TYR A 89 8.70 -4.27 -33.84
CA TYR A 89 8.77 -4.66 -32.43
C TYR A 89 7.39 -4.85 -31.80
N PHE A 90 6.41 -4.03 -32.19
CA PHE A 90 5.03 -4.16 -31.71
C PHE A 90 4.37 -5.45 -32.21
N LYS A 91 4.62 -5.86 -33.46
CA LYS A 91 4.14 -7.16 -34.01
C LYS A 91 4.80 -8.33 -33.27
N GLU A 92 6.08 -8.20 -32.93
CA GLU A 92 6.84 -9.18 -32.13
C GLU A 92 6.42 -9.21 -30.65
N LYS A 93 5.54 -8.30 -30.22
CA LYS A 93 5.10 -8.09 -28.83
C LYS A 93 6.21 -7.63 -27.88
N ASP A 94 7.35 -7.17 -28.41
CA ASP A 94 8.37 -6.48 -27.63
C ASP A 94 7.98 -5.01 -27.46
N TYR A 95 7.01 -4.78 -26.58
CA TYR A 95 6.46 -3.45 -26.36
C TYR A 95 7.49 -2.48 -25.74
N LYS A 96 8.51 -2.98 -25.05
CA LYS A 96 9.56 -2.13 -24.46
C LYS A 96 10.42 -1.51 -25.56
N LYS A 97 10.90 -2.32 -26.51
CA LYS A 97 11.66 -1.81 -27.66
C LYS A 97 10.80 -0.92 -28.55
N ALA A 98 9.53 -1.30 -28.78
CA ALA A 98 8.61 -0.47 -29.54
C ALA A 98 8.48 0.96 -28.95
N VAL A 99 8.33 1.08 -27.63
CA VAL A 99 8.29 2.39 -26.95
C VAL A 99 9.56 3.20 -27.19
N ILE A 100 10.73 2.56 -27.14
CA ILE A 100 12.02 3.21 -27.37
C ILE A 100 12.08 3.74 -28.82
N SER A 101 11.81 2.88 -29.82
CA SER A 101 11.81 3.28 -31.23
C SER A 101 10.84 4.44 -31.50
N TYR A 102 9.60 4.38 -31.01
CA TYR A 102 8.66 5.49 -31.17
C TYR A 102 9.13 6.78 -30.46
N THR A 103 9.85 6.66 -29.34
CA THR A 103 10.39 7.81 -28.62
C THR A 103 11.54 8.45 -29.39
N GLU A 104 12.43 7.66 -30.00
CA GLU A 104 13.47 8.17 -30.90
C GLU A 104 12.85 8.86 -32.12
N GLY A 105 11.81 8.27 -32.72
CA GLY A 105 11.06 8.91 -33.80
C GLY A 105 10.48 10.28 -33.41
N LEU A 106 9.91 10.40 -32.20
CA LEU A 106 9.40 11.68 -31.68
C LEU A 106 10.51 12.70 -31.37
N LYS A 107 11.71 12.26 -30.99
CA LYS A 107 12.86 13.14 -30.73
C LYS A 107 13.39 13.83 -32.00
N LYS A 108 13.16 13.24 -33.19
CA LYS A 108 13.55 13.86 -34.46
C LYS A 108 12.77 15.14 -34.78
N LYS A 109 11.69 15.45 -34.05
CA LYS A 109 10.90 16.69 -34.18
C LYS A 109 10.48 16.98 -35.62
N CYS A 110 9.89 15.99 -36.29
CA CYS A 110 9.37 16.19 -37.64
C CYS A 110 8.27 17.27 -37.64
N ALA A 111 8.18 18.04 -38.73
CA ALA A 111 7.20 19.12 -38.85
C ALA A 111 5.78 18.60 -39.16
N ASP A 112 5.65 17.32 -39.53
CA ASP A 112 4.38 16.68 -39.88
C ASP A 112 3.55 16.34 -38.62
N PRO A 113 2.43 17.03 -38.36
CA PRO A 113 1.57 16.76 -37.21
C PRO A 113 0.86 15.40 -37.29
N ASP A 114 0.61 14.88 -38.50
CA ASP A 114 -0.06 13.60 -38.68
C ASP A 114 0.86 12.44 -38.32
N LEU A 115 2.12 12.48 -38.76
CA LEU A 115 3.14 11.51 -38.39
C LEU A 115 3.38 11.50 -36.87
N ASN A 116 3.50 12.68 -36.27
CA ASN A 116 3.65 12.81 -34.82
C ASN A 116 2.43 12.25 -34.06
N ALA A 117 1.20 12.54 -34.51
CA ALA A 117 -0.01 12.00 -33.90
C ALA A 117 -0.05 10.46 -33.95
N VAL A 118 0.41 9.86 -35.07
CA VAL A 118 0.53 8.40 -35.21
C VAL A 118 1.59 7.83 -34.27
N LEU A 119 2.77 8.44 -34.20
CA LEU A 119 3.86 8.03 -33.31
C LEU A 119 3.41 8.04 -31.84
N TYR A 120 2.78 9.13 -31.38
CA TYR A 120 2.20 9.19 -30.04
C TYR A 120 1.15 8.11 -29.81
N THR A 121 0.28 7.85 -30.79
CA THR A 121 -0.79 6.83 -30.65
C THR A 121 -0.26 5.40 -30.62
N ASN A 122 0.80 5.12 -31.38
CA ASN A 122 1.46 3.82 -31.39
C ASN A 122 2.29 3.61 -30.12
N ARG A 123 2.99 4.64 -29.64
CA ARG A 123 3.67 4.61 -28.33
C ARG A 123 2.66 4.39 -27.20
N ALA A 124 1.52 5.08 -27.23
CA ALA A 124 0.44 4.84 -26.27
C ALA A 124 -0.08 3.41 -26.30
N ALA A 125 -0.15 2.79 -27.48
CA ALA A 125 -0.55 1.39 -27.61
C ALA A 125 0.46 0.47 -26.92
N ALA A 126 1.75 0.68 -27.15
CA ALA A 126 2.80 -0.13 -26.53
C ALA A 126 2.82 0.08 -25.00
N GLN A 127 2.69 1.32 -24.53
CA GLN A 127 2.55 1.65 -23.10
C GLN A 127 1.33 1.00 -22.47
N TYR A 128 0.19 0.94 -23.17
CA TYR A 128 -1.01 0.27 -22.70
C TYR A 128 -0.78 -1.22 -22.47
N TYR A 129 -0.13 -1.92 -23.41
CA TYR A 129 0.19 -3.35 -23.25
C TYR A 129 1.24 -3.62 -22.18
N LEU A 130 2.07 -2.63 -21.83
CA LEU A 130 2.98 -2.67 -20.68
C LEU A 130 2.27 -2.39 -19.34
N GLY A 131 0.99 -2.03 -19.33
CA GLY A 131 0.25 -1.64 -18.12
C GLY A 131 0.47 -0.19 -17.68
N ASN A 132 1.21 0.61 -18.46
CA ASN A 132 1.52 2.01 -18.15
C ASN A 132 0.38 2.94 -18.61
N PHE A 133 -0.80 2.78 -18.03
CA PHE A 133 -2.01 3.47 -18.49
C PHE A 133 -1.94 5.00 -18.39
N ARG A 134 -1.26 5.55 -17.37
CA ARG A 134 -1.08 7.01 -17.23
C ARG A 134 -0.17 7.59 -18.32
N SER A 135 0.93 6.91 -18.62
CA SER A 135 1.84 7.31 -19.70
C SER A 135 1.15 7.21 -21.07
N ALA A 136 0.41 6.13 -21.31
CA ALA A 136 -0.42 5.98 -22.50
C ALA A 136 -1.45 7.11 -22.65
N LEU A 137 -2.06 7.56 -21.53
CA LEU A 137 -3.01 8.66 -21.51
C LEU A 137 -2.36 10.01 -21.88
N ASN A 138 -1.15 10.27 -21.39
CA ASN A 138 -0.37 11.45 -21.78
C ASN A 138 -0.05 11.43 -23.29
N ASP A 139 0.28 10.26 -23.83
CA ASP A 139 0.57 10.11 -25.26
C ASP A 139 -0.67 10.33 -26.14
N VAL A 140 -1.82 9.74 -25.80
CA VAL A 140 -3.06 9.94 -26.58
C VAL A 140 -3.61 11.36 -26.45
N THR A 141 -3.38 12.04 -25.32
CA THR A 141 -3.76 13.44 -25.16
C THR A 141 -2.87 14.35 -26.01
N ALA A 142 -1.57 14.08 -26.10
CA ALA A 142 -0.67 14.75 -27.04
C ALA A 142 -1.08 14.49 -28.49
N ALA A 143 -1.36 13.24 -28.87
CA ALA A 143 -1.85 12.88 -30.20
C ALA A 143 -3.15 13.61 -30.56
N ARG A 144 -4.09 13.74 -29.61
CA ARG A 144 -5.35 14.45 -29.83
C ARG A 144 -5.18 15.97 -29.94
N LYS A 145 -4.17 16.55 -29.28
CA LYS A 145 -3.84 17.98 -29.46
C LYS A 145 -3.35 18.26 -30.89
N LEU A 146 -2.56 17.34 -31.45
CA LEU A 146 -2.07 17.44 -32.83
C LEU A 146 -3.18 17.16 -33.86
N LYS A 147 -3.93 16.07 -33.64
CA LYS A 147 -5.03 15.65 -34.52
C LYS A 147 -6.28 15.34 -33.70
N PRO A 148 -7.18 16.33 -33.50
CA PRO A 148 -8.41 16.16 -32.71
C PRO A 148 -9.33 15.05 -33.22
N CYS A 149 -9.34 14.81 -34.54
CA CYS A 149 -10.17 13.78 -35.18
C CYS A 149 -9.52 12.39 -35.21
N HIS A 150 -8.41 12.16 -34.50
CA HIS A 150 -7.70 10.88 -34.54
C HIS A 150 -8.41 9.79 -33.73
N LEU A 151 -9.31 9.04 -34.37
CA LEU A 151 -10.17 8.05 -33.73
C LEU A 151 -9.41 6.96 -32.94
N LYS A 152 -8.25 6.49 -33.47
CA LYS A 152 -7.43 5.48 -32.78
C LYS A 152 -6.89 5.97 -31.43
N ALA A 153 -6.47 7.24 -31.33
CA ALA A 153 -6.06 7.84 -30.07
C ALA A 153 -7.25 7.97 -29.11
N ILE A 154 -8.43 8.34 -29.61
CA ILE A 154 -9.63 8.49 -28.79
C ILE A 154 -10.06 7.15 -28.19
N ILE A 155 -10.12 6.09 -29.00
CA ILE A 155 -10.40 4.72 -28.55
C ILE A 155 -9.40 4.30 -27.46
N ARG A 156 -8.11 4.56 -27.68
CA ARG A 156 -7.06 4.21 -26.73
C ARG A 156 -7.18 5.01 -25.43
N GLY A 157 -7.53 6.29 -25.49
CA GLY A 157 -7.77 7.13 -24.32
C GLY A 157 -8.97 6.65 -23.50
N ALA A 158 -10.07 6.27 -24.16
CA ALA A 158 -11.23 5.67 -23.50
C ALA A 158 -10.85 4.35 -22.78
N LEU A 159 -10.05 3.48 -23.43
CA LEU A 159 -9.52 2.26 -22.80
C LEU A 159 -8.65 2.57 -21.58
N CYS A 160 -7.72 3.52 -21.68
CA CYS A 160 -6.87 3.90 -20.55
C CYS A 160 -7.69 4.42 -19.36
N HIS A 161 -8.73 5.23 -19.62
CA HIS A 161 -9.62 5.71 -18.56
C HIS A 161 -10.44 4.57 -17.93
N LEU A 162 -10.86 3.56 -18.70
CA LEU A 162 -11.52 2.37 -18.17
C LEU A 162 -10.60 1.57 -17.22
N GLU A 163 -9.35 1.33 -17.63
CA GLU A 163 -8.37 0.60 -16.82
C GLU A 163 -7.98 1.39 -15.55
N LEU A 164 -7.92 2.72 -15.64
CA LEU A 164 -7.70 3.61 -14.50
C LEU A 164 -8.94 3.80 -13.61
N LYS A 165 -10.06 3.12 -13.90
CA LYS A 165 -11.35 3.27 -13.22
C LYS A 165 -11.92 4.69 -13.23
N ASN A 166 -11.46 5.53 -14.15
CA ASN A 166 -11.96 6.90 -14.36
C ASN A 166 -13.17 6.85 -15.30
N PHE A 167 -14.27 6.23 -14.85
CA PHE A 167 -15.42 5.92 -15.71
C PHE A 167 -16.11 7.15 -16.31
N ALA A 168 -16.16 8.26 -15.57
CA ALA A 168 -16.74 9.52 -16.06
C ALA A 168 -15.99 10.06 -17.28
N GLU A 169 -14.65 10.06 -17.22
CA GLU A 169 -13.83 10.46 -18.37
C GLU A 169 -13.87 9.43 -19.48
N ALA A 170 -13.92 8.13 -19.18
CA ALA A 170 -14.08 7.11 -20.22
C ALA A 170 -15.34 7.35 -21.08
N VAL A 171 -16.47 7.72 -20.46
CA VAL A 171 -17.70 8.10 -21.18
C VAL A 171 -17.48 9.36 -22.03
N ASN A 172 -16.87 10.41 -21.48
CA ASN A 172 -16.56 11.66 -22.20
C ASN A 172 -15.68 11.41 -23.45
N TRP A 173 -14.66 10.55 -23.33
CA TRP A 173 -13.82 10.17 -24.46
C TRP A 173 -14.60 9.37 -25.50
N CYS A 174 -15.48 8.45 -25.08
CA CYS A 174 -16.35 7.74 -26.00
C CYS A 174 -17.30 8.67 -26.74
N ASP A 175 -17.96 9.60 -26.03
CA ASP A 175 -18.89 10.58 -26.61
C ASP A 175 -18.19 11.44 -27.67
N LYS A 176 -16.98 11.93 -27.38
CA LYS A 176 -16.17 12.69 -28.34
C LYS A 176 -15.80 11.87 -29.58
N GLY A 177 -15.48 10.59 -29.40
CA GLY A 177 -15.19 9.71 -30.53
C GLY A 177 -16.42 9.40 -31.37
N LEU A 178 -17.58 9.23 -30.75
CA LEU A 178 -18.86 8.98 -31.42
C LEU A 178 -19.40 10.22 -32.16
N GLN A 179 -18.98 11.42 -31.77
CA GLN A 179 -19.23 12.64 -32.55
C GLN A 179 -18.47 12.66 -33.88
N ILE A 180 -17.31 11.98 -33.94
CA ILE A 180 -16.50 11.86 -35.17
C ILE A 180 -16.99 10.67 -36.01
N ASP A 181 -17.18 9.51 -35.38
CA ASP A 181 -17.74 8.32 -36.02
C ASP A 181 -18.80 7.68 -35.13
N ALA A 182 -20.07 7.96 -35.45
CA ALA A 182 -21.21 7.47 -34.70
C ALA A 182 -21.42 5.95 -34.79
N LYS A 183 -20.79 5.27 -35.76
CA LYS A 183 -20.96 3.83 -36.00
C LYS A 183 -19.80 2.98 -35.44
N GLU A 184 -18.81 3.60 -34.80
CA GLU A 184 -17.67 2.89 -34.23
C GLU A 184 -18.10 1.97 -33.06
N LYS A 185 -18.20 0.67 -33.37
CA LYS A 185 -18.71 -0.36 -32.45
C LYS A 185 -17.94 -0.42 -31.14
N LYS A 186 -16.60 -0.27 -31.17
CA LYS A 186 -15.77 -0.33 -29.95
C LYS A 186 -16.10 0.79 -28.98
N LEU A 187 -16.33 2.01 -29.47
CA LEU A 187 -16.70 3.15 -28.63
C LEU A 187 -18.09 2.97 -28.02
N LEU A 188 -19.06 2.46 -28.78
CA LEU A 188 -20.40 2.16 -28.26
C LEU A 188 -20.35 1.13 -27.11
N GLU A 189 -19.64 0.02 -27.31
CA GLU A 189 -19.48 -1.03 -26.29
C GLU A 189 -18.77 -0.50 -25.03
N MET A 190 -17.67 0.23 -25.21
CA MET A 190 -16.93 0.83 -24.09
C MET A 190 -17.75 1.85 -23.33
N ARG A 191 -18.54 2.67 -24.03
CA ARG A 191 -19.43 3.67 -23.42
C ARG A 191 -20.47 2.99 -22.52
N VAL A 192 -21.14 1.95 -23.02
CA VAL A 192 -22.13 1.19 -22.25
C VAL A 192 -21.48 0.54 -21.02
N LYS A 193 -20.28 -0.04 -21.19
CA LYS A 193 -19.51 -0.62 -20.08
C LYS A 193 -19.12 0.44 -19.04
N ALA A 194 -18.59 1.58 -19.48
CA ALA A 194 -18.18 2.69 -18.62
C ALA A 194 -19.37 3.26 -17.83
N ASP A 195 -20.52 3.45 -18.49
CA ASP A 195 -21.71 4.00 -17.85
C ASP A 195 -22.32 3.03 -16.82
N LYS A 196 -22.29 1.72 -17.10
CA LYS A 196 -22.66 0.68 -16.12
C LYS A 196 -21.75 0.72 -14.89
N LEU A 197 -20.42 0.77 -15.10
CA LEU A 197 -19.43 0.78 -14.02
C LEU A 197 -19.51 2.06 -13.17
N LYS A 198 -19.72 3.21 -13.81
CA LYS A 198 -19.96 4.50 -13.15
C LYS A 198 -21.18 4.43 -12.23
N ARG A 199 -22.30 3.86 -12.69
CA ARG A 199 -23.51 3.71 -11.88
C ARG A 199 -23.29 2.77 -10.69
N THR A 200 -22.56 1.68 -10.87
CA THR A 200 -22.23 0.76 -9.77
C THR A 200 -21.34 1.44 -8.73
N GLU A 201 -20.31 2.16 -9.15
CA GLU A 201 -19.41 2.91 -8.26
C GLU A 201 -20.18 3.97 -7.46
N GLN A 202 -21.04 4.75 -8.12
CA GLN A 202 -21.87 5.75 -7.43
C GLN A 202 -22.83 5.13 -6.42
N ARG A 203 -23.43 3.98 -6.74
CA ARG A 203 -24.30 3.25 -5.83
C ARG A 203 -23.52 2.76 -4.61
N ASP A 204 -22.36 2.18 -4.84
CA ASP A 204 -21.53 1.58 -3.78
C ASP A 204 -20.96 2.69 -2.87
N LEU A 205 -20.55 3.83 -3.44
CA LEU A 205 -20.15 5.03 -2.69
C LEU A 205 -21.31 5.59 -1.85
N ARG A 206 -22.53 5.67 -2.42
CA ARG A 206 -23.72 6.12 -1.68
C ARG A 206 -24.04 5.18 -0.52
N LYS A 207 -23.93 3.87 -0.74
CA LYS A 207 -24.15 2.85 0.30
C LYS A 207 -23.09 2.94 1.40
N ALA A 208 -21.83 3.13 1.04
CA ALA A 208 -20.73 3.32 1.99
C ALA A 208 -20.94 4.57 2.85
N LYS A 209 -21.25 5.72 2.22
CA LYS A 209 -21.53 6.98 2.93
C LYS A 209 -22.73 6.86 3.87
N LEU A 210 -23.78 6.16 3.46
CA LEU A 210 -24.94 5.91 4.32
C LEU A 210 -24.57 5.01 5.52
N LYS A 211 -23.77 3.96 5.29
CA LYS A 211 -23.31 3.07 6.36
C LYS A 211 -22.45 3.83 7.37
N GLU A 212 -21.48 4.59 6.89
CA GLU A 212 -20.61 5.44 7.71
C GLU A 212 -21.43 6.48 8.50
N GLN A 213 -22.41 7.13 7.89
CA GLN A 213 -23.27 8.08 8.59
C GLN A 213 -24.13 7.41 9.68
N LYS A 214 -24.63 6.19 9.42
CA LYS A 214 -25.36 5.41 10.43
C LYS A 214 -24.47 5.05 11.61
N GLU A 215 -23.25 4.57 11.34
CA GLU A 215 -22.27 4.23 12.37
C GLU A 215 -21.90 5.47 13.20
N ARG A 216 -21.65 6.62 12.55
CA ARG A 216 -21.41 7.90 13.24
C ARG A 216 -22.59 8.33 14.12
N ASN A 217 -23.82 8.18 13.64
CA ASN A 217 -25.02 8.54 14.41
C ASN A 217 -25.23 7.60 15.60
N GLN A 218 -25.04 6.29 15.41
CA GLN A 218 -25.09 5.30 16.49
C GLN A 218 -24.03 5.62 17.56
N TYR A 219 -22.81 5.93 17.14
CA TYR A 219 -21.73 6.29 18.04
C TYR A 219 -22.03 7.57 18.84
N LYS A 220 -22.56 8.61 18.19
CA LYS A 220 -23.01 9.83 18.88
C LYS A 220 -24.09 9.53 19.93
N ALA A 221 -25.04 8.64 19.62
CA ALA A 221 -26.06 8.21 20.57
C ALA A 221 -25.43 7.46 21.76
N LEU A 222 -24.46 6.57 21.52
CA LEU A 222 -23.70 5.90 22.58
C LEU A 222 -22.97 6.91 23.48
N LEU A 223 -22.25 7.87 22.92
CA LEU A 223 -21.58 8.90 23.72
C LEU A 223 -22.55 9.74 24.57
N GLN A 224 -23.71 10.11 24.01
CA GLN A 224 -24.75 10.79 24.78
C GLN A 224 -25.26 9.93 25.94
N SER A 225 -25.43 8.62 25.71
CA SER A 225 -25.88 7.68 26.74
C SER A 225 -24.86 7.46 27.86
N ILE A 226 -23.55 7.50 27.55
CA ILE A 226 -22.44 7.45 28.53
C ILE A 226 -22.44 8.73 29.37
N LYS A 227 -22.54 9.90 28.71
CA LYS A 227 -22.62 11.19 29.39
C LYS A 227 -23.84 11.28 30.32
N ALA A 228 -25.01 10.79 29.89
CA ALA A 228 -26.22 10.75 30.70
C ALA A 228 -26.07 9.89 31.97
N ARG A 229 -25.16 8.91 31.95
CA ARG A 229 -24.86 8.02 33.07
C ARG A 229 -23.74 8.54 33.97
N ASN A 230 -23.20 9.74 33.73
CA ASN A 230 -22.10 10.34 34.50
C ASN A 230 -20.81 9.49 34.55
N ILE A 231 -20.56 8.70 33.50
CA ILE A 231 -19.34 7.90 33.37
C ILE A 231 -18.23 8.80 32.82
N ARG A 232 -17.07 8.82 33.50
CA ARG A 232 -15.89 9.57 33.07
C ARG A 232 -15.02 8.72 32.16
N LEU A 233 -14.62 9.29 31.03
CA LEU A 233 -13.70 8.68 30.07
C LEU A 233 -12.34 9.39 30.17
N VAL A 234 -11.25 8.63 30.15
CA VAL A 234 -9.90 9.18 30.01
C VAL A 234 -9.59 9.34 28.54
N SER A 235 -9.23 10.56 28.14
CA SER A 235 -8.57 10.82 26.87
C SER A 235 -7.07 10.86 27.14
N GLU A 236 -6.32 9.93 26.55
CA GLU A 236 -4.85 9.90 26.64
C GLU A 236 -4.19 11.05 25.84
N ALA A 237 -4.97 11.99 25.28
CA ALA A 237 -4.51 13.07 24.42
C ALA A 237 -4.90 14.48 24.93
N ALA A 238 -4.94 14.70 26.24
CA ALA A 238 -5.09 16.03 26.82
C ALA A 238 -3.80 16.46 27.54
N GLY A 239 -2.82 16.90 26.74
CA GLY A 239 -2.00 18.03 27.17
C GLY A 239 -2.91 19.26 27.26
N GLU A 240 -2.72 20.04 28.31
CA GLU A 240 -3.46 21.25 28.71
C GLU A 240 -3.96 22.09 27.53
N GLU A 241 -5.28 22.26 27.42
CA GLU A 241 -5.97 23.48 26.96
C GLU A 241 -7.50 23.27 27.04
N GLU A 242 -8.05 23.59 28.22
CA GLU A 242 -9.49 23.81 28.42
C GLU A 242 -9.85 25.15 27.75
N ASP A 243 -10.66 25.11 26.68
CA ASP A 243 -11.77 26.06 26.43
C ASP A 243 -12.28 26.09 24.97
N SER A 244 -11.74 25.29 24.04
CA SER A 244 -12.29 25.19 22.67
C SER A 244 -12.45 23.75 22.14
N ALA A 245 -12.21 22.75 22.99
CA ALA A 245 -11.98 21.37 22.58
C ALA A 245 -13.23 20.45 22.60
N SER A 246 -14.45 20.95 22.88
CA SER A 246 -15.60 20.04 23.09
C SER A 246 -16.09 19.31 21.82
N GLU A 247 -15.87 19.87 20.63
CA GLU A 247 -16.12 19.20 19.34
C GLU A 247 -14.92 18.36 18.88
N GLY A 248 -13.68 18.84 19.08
CA GLY A 248 -12.45 18.15 18.68
C GLY A 248 -12.08 16.94 19.54
N LEU A 249 -12.35 16.95 20.85
CA LEU A 249 -12.18 15.79 21.74
C LEU A 249 -13.08 14.63 21.34
N GLY A 250 -14.31 14.94 20.90
CA GLY A 250 -15.22 13.94 20.37
C GLY A 250 -14.66 13.29 19.11
N GLU A 251 -14.06 14.09 18.22
CA GLU A 251 -13.50 13.67 16.93
C GLU A 251 -12.19 12.86 17.05
N LEU A 252 -11.34 13.16 18.04
CA LEU A 252 -10.11 12.40 18.32
C LEU A 252 -10.37 11.07 19.06
N LEU A 253 -11.34 11.05 19.98
CA LEU A 253 -11.87 9.78 20.52
C LEU A 253 -12.47 8.92 19.39
N LEU A 254 -13.11 9.55 18.40
CA LEU A 254 -13.68 8.90 17.21
C LEU A 254 -12.63 8.13 16.38
N ASP A 255 -11.40 8.64 16.27
CA ASP A 255 -10.34 8.01 15.46
C ASP A 255 -9.61 6.89 16.25
N GLY A 256 -9.37 7.10 17.55
CA GLY A 256 -8.75 6.10 18.44
C GLY A 256 -9.63 4.86 18.72
N LEU A 257 -10.95 4.99 18.56
CA LEU A 257 -11.92 3.90 18.79
C LEU A 257 -12.33 3.16 17.51
N SER A 258 -11.83 3.61 16.36
CA SER A 258 -11.79 2.83 15.13
C SER A 258 -10.70 1.75 15.17
N SER A 259 -9.73 1.90 16.09
CA SER A 259 -8.76 0.87 16.42
C SER A 259 -9.49 -0.24 17.19
N GLU A 260 -9.65 -1.39 16.55
CA GLU A 260 -10.14 -2.60 17.18
C GLU A 260 -9.33 -2.84 18.47
N ASN A 261 -10.00 -3.08 19.61
CA ASN A 261 -9.32 -3.80 20.67
C ASN A 261 -8.87 -5.15 20.10
N PRO A 262 -7.83 -5.80 20.66
CA PRO A 262 -7.27 -7.04 20.09
C PRO A 262 -8.30 -8.16 19.85
N TYR A 263 -9.47 -8.05 20.49
CA TYR A 263 -10.56 -9.02 20.49
C TYR A 263 -11.82 -8.58 19.70
N GLY A 264 -11.80 -7.41 19.04
CA GLY A 264 -12.88 -6.88 18.20
C GLY A 264 -14.22 -6.51 18.88
N ALA A 265 -14.34 -6.59 20.21
CA ALA A 265 -15.60 -6.30 20.91
C ALA A 265 -15.81 -4.79 21.14
N ARG A 266 -17.05 -4.33 21.08
CA ARG A 266 -17.38 -2.89 21.11
C ARG A 266 -18.49 -2.60 22.11
N LEU A 267 -18.47 -1.39 22.65
CA LEU A 267 -19.59 -0.83 23.39
C LEU A 267 -20.85 -0.88 22.52
N SER A 268 -21.91 -1.48 23.05
CA SER A 268 -23.19 -1.61 22.36
C SER A 268 -24.32 -1.14 23.27
N ALA A 269 -25.45 -0.78 22.67
CA ALA A 269 -26.67 -0.45 23.39
C ALA A 269 -27.79 -1.39 22.95
N ASP A 270 -28.54 -1.89 23.92
CA ASP A 270 -29.75 -2.67 23.71
C ASP A 270 -30.90 -1.79 23.19
N ASP A 271 -32.00 -2.42 22.75
CA ASP A 271 -33.22 -1.73 22.29
C ASP A 271 -33.83 -0.79 23.35
N GLN A 272 -33.54 -1.04 24.63
CA GLN A 272 -33.97 -0.23 25.77
C GLN A 272 -32.99 0.91 26.10
N GLY A 273 -31.92 1.07 25.32
CA GLY A 273 -30.88 2.07 25.54
C GLY A 273 -29.94 1.76 26.71
N ARG A 274 -29.89 0.50 27.15
CA ARG A 274 -28.95 0.01 28.18
C ARG A 274 -27.63 -0.37 27.56
N LEU A 275 -26.52 -0.06 28.25
CA LEU A 275 -25.18 -0.24 27.70
C LEU A 275 -24.59 -1.60 28.05
N SER A 276 -23.88 -2.18 27.10
CA SER A 276 -23.07 -3.38 27.26
C SER A 276 -21.62 -3.10 26.90
N TRP A 277 -20.72 -3.26 27.87
CA TRP A 277 -19.32 -2.88 27.78
C TRP A 277 -18.42 -4.10 27.56
N PRO A 278 -17.34 -3.98 26.77
CA PRO A 278 -16.22 -4.90 26.88
C PRO A 278 -15.47 -4.63 28.19
N VAL A 279 -15.27 -5.63 29.03
CA VAL A 279 -14.66 -5.47 30.35
C VAL A 279 -13.45 -6.40 30.48
N LEU A 280 -12.38 -5.90 31.10
CA LEU A 280 -11.17 -6.65 31.37
C LEU A 280 -11.07 -6.96 32.87
N PHE A 281 -10.94 -8.25 33.21
CA PHE A 281 -10.55 -8.68 34.54
C PHE A 281 -9.07 -8.99 34.55
N LEU A 282 -8.37 -8.43 35.54
CA LEU A 282 -6.93 -8.55 35.70
C LEU A 282 -6.64 -9.34 36.98
N TYR A 283 -5.82 -10.37 36.86
CA TYR A 283 -5.39 -11.24 37.95
C TYR A 283 -3.90 -10.99 38.23
N PRO A 284 -3.56 -9.93 38.99
CA PRO A 284 -2.18 -9.50 39.15
C PRO A 284 -1.29 -10.55 39.83
N GLU A 285 -1.86 -11.46 40.62
CA GLU A 285 -1.13 -12.54 41.30
C GLU A 285 -0.39 -13.47 40.33
N TYR A 286 -1.01 -13.74 39.17
CA TYR A 286 -0.49 -14.64 38.15
C TYR A 286 -0.18 -13.94 36.83
N ALA A 287 -0.28 -12.61 36.80
CA ALA A 287 -0.20 -11.79 35.59
C ALA A 287 -1.09 -12.31 34.46
N GLN A 288 -2.30 -12.74 34.82
CA GLN A 288 -3.33 -13.22 33.88
C GLN A 288 -4.41 -12.16 33.68
N SER A 289 -5.18 -12.30 32.62
CA SER A 289 -6.35 -11.45 32.36
C SER A 289 -7.41 -12.21 31.60
N ASP A 290 -8.67 -11.93 31.90
CA ASP A 290 -9.81 -12.38 31.12
C ASP A 290 -10.55 -11.21 30.48
N PHE A 291 -11.02 -11.45 29.26
CA PHE A 291 -11.75 -10.46 28.49
C PHE A 291 -13.22 -10.86 28.33
N ILE A 292 -14.11 -10.04 28.87
CA ILE A 292 -15.56 -10.20 28.77
C ILE A 292 -16.02 -9.32 27.62
N ALA A 293 -16.40 -9.92 26.49
CA ALA A 293 -16.79 -9.19 25.29
C ALA A 293 -18.10 -8.38 25.47
N THR A 294 -19.00 -8.82 26.34
CA THR A 294 -20.31 -8.20 26.54
C THR A 294 -20.72 -8.30 28.01
N PHE A 295 -20.49 -7.22 28.75
CA PHE A 295 -20.90 -7.04 30.14
C PHE A 295 -22.01 -5.99 30.19
N HIS A 296 -23.25 -6.44 30.44
CA HIS A 296 -24.40 -5.55 30.53
C HIS A 296 -24.32 -4.68 31.80
N GLU A 297 -24.64 -3.39 31.70
CA GLU A 297 -24.42 -2.43 32.79
C GLU A 297 -25.17 -2.76 34.09
N ASP A 298 -26.33 -3.41 33.99
CA ASP A 298 -27.12 -3.86 35.14
C ASP A 298 -26.72 -5.25 35.68
N SER A 299 -25.81 -5.95 35.00
CA SER A 299 -25.29 -7.24 35.49
C SER A 299 -24.38 -7.02 36.69
N ARG A 300 -24.39 -7.97 37.63
CA ARG A 300 -23.51 -7.94 38.80
C ARG A 300 -22.17 -8.60 38.49
N PHE A 301 -21.12 -8.18 39.18
CA PHE A 301 -19.81 -8.82 39.05
C PHE A 301 -19.85 -10.30 39.45
N ILE A 302 -20.58 -10.63 40.51
CA ILE A 302 -20.70 -12.00 41.02
C ILE A 302 -21.29 -12.94 39.97
N ASP A 303 -22.28 -12.50 39.18
CA ASP A 303 -22.92 -13.34 38.16
C ASP A 303 -21.90 -13.75 37.08
N HIS A 304 -21.01 -12.84 36.68
CA HIS A 304 -19.92 -13.13 35.74
C HIS A 304 -18.81 -13.98 36.38
N LEU A 305 -18.38 -13.65 37.60
CA LEU A 305 -17.35 -14.40 38.31
C LEU A 305 -17.78 -15.84 38.57
N MET A 306 -19.05 -16.07 38.91
CA MET A 306 -19.59 -17.43 39.09
C MET A 306 -19.48 -18.25 37.81
N VAL A 307 -19.78 -17.67 36.65
CA VAL A 307 -19.69 -18.36 35.35
C VAL A 307 -18.24 -18.60 34.93
N MET A 308 -17.36 -17.62 35.14
CA MET A 308 -15.95 -17.71 34.74
C MET A 308 -15.16 -18.72 35.59
N PHE A 309 -15.45 -18.80 36.88
CA PHE A 309 -14.74 -19.67 37.83
C PHE A 309 -15.53 -20.93 38.21
N VAL A 310 -16.50 -21.36 37.39
CA VAL A 310 -17.13 -22.70 37.55
C VAL A 310 -16.06 -23.79 37.42
N GLU A 311 -15.20 -23.67 36.41
CA GLU A 311 -14.04 -24.51 36.23
C GLU A 311 -12.81 -23.79 36.74
N THR A 312 -11.98 -24.47 37.53
CA THR A 312 -10.76 -23.87 38.06
C THR A 312 -9.79 -23.64 36.91
N PRO A 313 -9.31 -22.39 36.70
CA PRO A 313 -8.42 -22.11 35.60
C PRO A 313 -7.07 -22.82 35.77
N PRO A 314 -6.38 -23.20 34.68
CA PRO A 314 -5.14 -23.98 34.75
C PRO A 314 -4.00 -23.31 35.54
N TRP A 315 -4.02 -21.97 35.62
CA TRP A 315 -3.02 -21.19 36.34
C TRP A 315 -3.30 -21.10 37.85
N ASP A 316 -4.51 -21.43 38.32
CA ASP A 316 -4.85 -21.47 39.74
C ASP A 316 -4.48 -22.83 40.36
N LEU A 317 -3.17 -23.02 40.55
CA LEU A 317 -2.60 -24.26 41.11
C LEU A 317 -3.11 -24.55 42.54
N GLU A 318 -3.43 -23.51 43.30
CA GLU A 318 -3.89 -23.60 44.69
C GLU A 318 -5.41 -23.73 44.82
N ARG A 319 -6.14 -23.62 43.70
CA ARG A 319 -7.61 -23.65 43.64
C ARG A 319 -8.28 -22.66 44.58
N LYS A 320 -7.70 -21.46 44.67
CA LYS A 320 -8.13 -20.40 45.60
C LYS A 320 -9.08 -19.38 44.97
N TYR A 321 -9.18 -19.33 43.64
CA TYR A 321 -10.06 -18.40 42.91
C TYR A 321 -11.50 -18.93 42.89
N CYS A 322 -12.12 -18.98 44.07
CA CYS A 322 -13.52 -19.32 44.25
C CYS A 322 -14.37 -18.04 44.32
N PRO A 323 -15.52 -17.93 43.61
CA PRO A 323 -16.34 -16.72 43.57
C PRO A 323 -16.64 -16.08 44.94
N ASP A 324 -16.88 -16.89 45.97
CA ASP A 324 -17.18 -16.42 47.34
C ASP A 324 -16.00 -15.72 48.04
N ASN A 325 -14.77 -15.99 47.61
CA ASN A 325 -13.54 -15.45 48.19
C ASN A 325 -12.88 -14.38 47.30
N LEU A 326 -13.47 -14.09 46.13
CA LEU A 326 -12.95 -13.10 45.20
C LEU A 326 -13.36 -11.70 45.63
N GLU A 327 -12.38 -10.81 45.61
CA GLU A 327 -12.55 -9.39 45.81
C GLU A 327 -12.22 -8.66 44.51
N VAL A 328 -13.05 -7.68 44.18
CA VAL A 328 -12.92 -6.87 42.96
C VAL A 328 -12.48 -5.47 43.35
N TYR A 329 -11.51 -4.92 42.62
CA TYR A 329 -10.96 -3.60 42.85
C TYR A 329 -10.82 -2.81 41.55
N PHE A 330 -10.80 -1.50 41.66
CA PHE A 330 -10.22 -0.64 40.63
C PHE A 330 -9.21 0.32 41.24
N GLU A 331 -8.30 0.80 40.39
CA GLU A 331 -7.22 1.71 40.78
C GLU A 331 -7.53 3.13 40.32
N ASP A 332 -7.32 4.07 41.22
CA ASP A 332 -7.27 5.49 40.94
C ASP A 332 -5.79 5.89 40.77
N GLU A 333 -5.33 5.92 39.53
CA GLU A 333 -3.91 6.12 39.20
C GLU A 333 -3.39 7.49 39.63
N ASP A 334 -4.22 8.55 39.61
CA ASP A 334 -3.81 9.90 40.01
C ASP A 334 -3.43 9.95 41.49
N ARG A 335 -4.10 9.15 42.33
CA ARG A 335 -3.92 9.14 43.79
C ARG A 335 -3.18 7.92 44.30
N ALA A 336 -2.92 6.93 43.43
CA ALA A 336 -2.44 5.61 43.80
C ALA A 336 -3.29 4.95 44.91
N GLU A 337 -4.61 5.13 44.85
CA GLU A 337 -5.59 4.58 45.78
C GLU A 337 -6.35 3.42 45.13
N LEU A 338 -6.75 2.42 45.93
CA LEU A 338 -7.56 1.29 45.48
C LEU A 338 -8.97 1.42 46.02
N TYR A 339 -9.95 1.05 45.19
CA TYR A 339 -11.36 1.06 45.55
C TYR A 339 -11.93 -0.34 45.39
N GLN A 340 -12.37 -0.92 46.50
CA GLN A 340 -13.01 -2.22 46.55
C GLN A 340 -14.47 -2.10 46.08
N VAL A 341 -14.81 -2.87 45.06
CA VAL A 341 -16.16 -2.99 44.51
C VAL A 341 -16.78 -4.26 45.08
N PRO A 342 -17.91 -4.18 45.82
CA PRO A 342 -18.64 -5.37 46.23
C PRO A 342 -19.01 -6.23 45.01
N PRO A 343 -18.78 -7.55 45.01
CA PRO A 343 -19.15 -8.41 43.88
C PRO A 343 -20.65 -8.37 43.54
N GLU A 344 -21.50 -8.05 44.52
CA GLU A 344 -22.95 -7.88 44.35
C GLU A 344 -23.35 -6.58 43.61
N SER A 345 -22.43 -5.63 43.47
CA SER A 345 -22.69 -4.38 42.77
C SER A 345 -22.82 -4.60 41.26
N THR A 346 -23.54 -3.71 40.59
CA THR A 346 -23.63 -3.73 39.13
C THR A 346 -22.43 -3.02 38.49
N LEU A 347 -22.15 -3.31 37.22
CA LEU A 347 -21.13 -2.59 36.48
C LEU A 347 -21.40 -1.08 36.44
N LEU A 348 -22.65 -0.67 36.19
CA LEU A 348 -23.03 0.74 36.16
C LEU A 348 -22.67 1.47 37.45
N HIS A 349 -22.91 0.83 38.60
CA HIS A 349 -22.60 1.41 39.91
C HIS A 349 -21.09 1.66 40.08
N ALA A 350 -20.24 0.72 39.64
CA ALA A 350 -18.80 0.91 39.66
C ALA A 350 -18.35 2.02 38.69
N LEU A 351 -18.89 2.07 37.47
CA LEU A 351 -18.54 3.07 36.46
C LEU A 351 -18.98 4.50 36.82
N GLN A 352 -20.05 4.63 37.62
CA GLN A 352 -20.54 5.92 38.09
C GLN A 352 -19.68 6.54 39.20
N HIS A 353 -18.83 5.75 39.85
CA HIS A 353 -18.03 6.21 40.99
C HIS A 353 -17.13 7.40 40.61
N PRO A 354 -17.12 8.53 41.36
CA PRO A 354 -16.40 9.78 41.03
C PRO A 354 -14.93 9.65 40.64
N ARG A 355 -14.28 8.60 41.12
CA ARG A 355 -12.85 8.31 40.89
C ARG A 355 -12.61 7.16 39.91
N TYR A 356 -13.66 6.58 39.33
CA TYR A 356 -13.53 5.63 38.25
C TYR A 356 -13.45 6.38 36.92
N PHE A 357 -12.47 5.99 36.12
CA PHE A 357 -12.19 6.55 34.81
C PHE A 357 -12.00 5.42 33.80
N VAL A 358 -12.88 5.38 32.80
CA VAL A 358 -12.80 4.35 31.76
C VAL A 358 -11.71 4.73 30.76
N LYS A 359 -10.73 3.85 30.58
CA LYS A 359 -9.68 3.98 29.56
C LYS A 359 -10.05 3.20 28.32
N ALA A 360 -9.77 3.74 27.14
CA ALA A 360 -9.98 3.08 25.85
C ALA A 360 -11.38 2.40 25.68
N LEU A 361 -12.43 2.98 26.29
CA LEU A 361 -13.78 2.40 26.38
C LEU A 361 -13.85 0.93 26.89
N THR A 362 -12.83 0.47 27.61
CA THR A 362 -12.74 -0.89 28.14
C THR A 362 -12.49 -0.79 29.64
N PRO A 363 -13.55 -0.80 30.48
CA PRO A 363 -13.39 -0.86 31.92
C PRO A 363 -12.51 -2.03 32.34
N ALA A 364 -11.55 -1.77 33.22
CA ALA A 364 -10.67 -2.77 33.79
C ALA A 364 -10.88 -2.87 35.30
N PHE A 365 -10.86 -4.09 35.82
CA PHE A 365 -10.98 -4.39 37.24
C PHE A 365 -9.92 -5.41 37.65
N LEU A 366 -9.32 -5.18 38.82
CA LEU A 366 -8.40 -6.09 39.47
C LEU A 366 -9.22 -7.11 40.27
N VAL A 367 -8.93 -8.39 40.11
CA VAL A 367 -9.60 -9.47 40.82
C VAL A 367 -8.54 -10.29 41.55
N CYS A 368 -8.71 -10.45 42.86
CA CYS A 368 -7.80 -11.21 43.70
C CYS A 368 -8.56 -11.92 44.82
N VAL A 369 -7.92 -12.89 45.46
CA VAL A 369 -8.50 -13.64 46.57
C VAL A 369 -8.22 -12.90 47.87
N GLY A 370 -9.26 -12.43 48.58
CA GLY A 370 -9.10 -11.56 49.76
C GLY A 370 -8.26 -12.17 50.89
N SER A 371 -8.36 -13.49 51.09
CA SER A 371 -7.59 -14.21 52.10
C SER A 371 -6.14 -14.52 51.67
N SER A 372 -5.75 -14.27 50.42
CA SER A 372 -4.45 -14.69 49.92
C SER A 372 -3.30 -13.81 50.45
N PRO A 373 -2.09 -14.37 50.65
CA PRO A 373 -0.90 -13.59 51.01
C PRO A 373 -0.60 -12.52 49.96
N PHE A 374 -0.83 -12.83 48.68
CA PHE A 374 -0.63 -11.88 47.59
C PHE A 374 -1.55 -10.66 47.74
N CYS A 375 -2.86 -10.85 47.93
CA CYS A 375 -3.80 -9.74 48.06
C CYS A 375 -3.41 -8.81 49.22
N ARG A 376 -3.06 -9.39 50.37
CA ARG A 376 -2.59 -8.63 51.54
C ARG A 376 -1.34 -7.81 51.23
N ASN A 377 -0.35 -8.41 50.57
CA ASN A 377 0.89 -7.73 50.19
C ASN A 377 0.67 -6.67 49.09
N TYR A 378 -0.21 -6.94 48.14
CA TYR A 378 -0.53 -6.05 47.03
C TYR A 378 -1.25 -4.78 47.50
N ILE A 379 -2.12 -4.95 48.50
CA ILE A 379 -2.81 -3.85 49.18
C ILE A 379 -1.89 -3.13 50.18
N GLN A 380 -0.87 -3.81 50.72
CA GLN A 380 0.03 -3.27 51.74
C GLN A 380 0.76 -2.01 51.23
N GLY A 381 0.42 -0.86 51.82
CA GLY A 381 1.01 0.44 51.47
C GLY A 381 0.13 1.32 50.58
N ARG A 382 -1.02 0.82 50.11
CA ARG A 382 -2.04 1.60 49.39
C ARG A 382 -3.23 1.89 50.29
N LYS A 383 -3.88 3.05 50.11
CA LYS A 383 -5.17 3.31 50.78
C LYS A 383 -6.26 2.58 50.02
N VAL A 384 -7.02 1.76 50.74
CA VAL A 384 -8.18 1.04 50.20
C VAL A 384 -9.45 1.69 50.72
N HIS A 385 -10.33 2.05 49.80
CA HIS A 385 -11.65 2.56 50.07
C HIS A 385 -12.69 1.53 49.61
N GLN A 386 -13.82 1.44 50.29
CA GLN A 386 -14.93 0.62 49.83
C GLN A 386 -15.92 1.51 49.07
N VAL A 387 -16.30 1.10 47.86
CA VAL A 387 -17.36 1.76 47.09
C VAL A 387 -18.68 1.55 47.82
N LYS A 388 -19.41 2.64 48.06
CA LYS A 388 -20.67 2.65 48.81
C LYS A 388 -21.89 2.55 47.90
#